data_AF-A0AAP0ER16-F1
#
_entry.id   AF-A0AAP0ER16-F1
#
_cell.length_a   1.000
_cell.length_b   1.000
_cell.length_c   1.000
_cell.angle_alpha   90.00
_cell.angle_beta   90.00
_cell.angle_gamma   90.00
#
_symmetry.space_group_name_H-M   'P 1'
#
loop_
_entity.id
_entity.type
_entity.pdbx_description
1 polymer ?
#
loop_
_entity_poly.entity_id
_entity_poly.type
_entity_poly.pdbx_seq_one_letter_code
_entity_poly.pdbx_strand_id
1 'polypeptide(L)'
;MVLFSLLYWSMLMIFYVLTIGSSIDDLLPVKEFLHTQFTIKDIGQAHYFLGVELARSDVGLYLNQRKYVLNLLSDSSLTDCKPVATPLSRDSKFDVNSSLLHDVDKFYHLVGRLLYLGFTTPDISHATQQLSQFVQVPTEAHWSLAFHLLRFFPCLLED
;
A
#
# COMPACT_ATOMS: atom_id res chain seq x y z
N MET A 1 28.45 -35.75 1.79
CA MET A 1 27.71 -34.84 2.69
C MET A 1 28.43 -33.49 2.80
N VAL A 2 28.68 -32.79 1.68
CA VAL A 2 29.17 -31.38 1.62
C VAL A 2 28.70 -30.70 0.30
N LEU A 3 28.38 -31.45 -0.75
CA LEU A 3 27.90 -30.89 -2.02
C LEU A 3 26.44 -30.41 -2.07
N PHE A 4 25.63 -30.65 -1.03
CA PHE A 4 24.21 -30.25 -1.01
C PHE A 4 23.93 -28.92 -0.25
N SER A 5 24.93 -28.29 0.37
CA SER A 5 24.73 -27.07 1.18
C SER A 5 25.04 -25.75 0.46
N LEU A 6 25.57 -25.77 -0.77
CA LEU A 6 25.96 -24.55 -1.51
C LEU A 6 24.93 -24.11 -2.57
N LEU A 7 23.86 -24.89 -2.78
CA LEU A 7 22.80 -24.58 -3.76
C LEU A 7 21.55 -23.93 -3.13
N TYR A 8 21.58 -23.60 -1.84
CA TYR A 8 20.44 -22.95 -1.20
C TYR A 8 20.59 -21.42 -1.23
N TRP A 9 19.94 -20.83 -2.23
CA TRP A 9 19.37 -19.48 -2.27
C TRP A 9 20.30 -18.33 -2.69
N SER A 10 20.56 -18.22 -3.99
CA SER A 10 20.69 -16.89 -4.60
C SER A 10 19.30 -16.23 -4.63
N MET A 11 18.93 -15.52 -3.55
CA MET A 11 17.75 -14.68 -3.57
C MET A 11 18.04 -13.45 -4.44
N LEU A 12 17.67 -13.53 -5.72
CA LEU A 12 17.70 -12.37 -6.61
C LEU A 12 16.59 -11.40 -6.18
N MET A 13 16.95 -10.36 -5.43
CA MET A 13 16.07 -9.22 -5.21
C MET A 13 16.09 -8.31 -6.44
N ILE A 14 14.92 -8.06 -7.00
CA ILE A 14 14.73 -7.04 -8.04
C ILE A 14 14.33 -5.74 -7.32
N PHE A 15 15.11 -4.69 -7.53
CA PHE A 15 14.79 -3.35 -7.07
C PHE A 15 14.25 -2.52 -8.22
N TYR A 16 13.18 -1.76 -7.96
CA TYR A 16 12.64 -0.78 -8.88
C TYR A 16 12.92 0.61 -8.35
N VAL A 17 13.45 1.48 -9.21
CA VAL A 17 13.71 2.89 -8.90
C VAL A 17 12.87 3.76 -9.82
N LEU A 18 12.23 4.78 -9.26
CA LEU A 18 11.50 5.78 -10.01
C LEU A 18 12.29 7.09 -9.97
N THR A 19 12.68 7.61 -11.13
CA THR A 19 13.32 8.92 -11.25
C THR A 19 12.29 9.97 -11.70
N ILE A 20 12.23 11.09 -10.97
CA ILE A 20 11.30 12.20 -11.22
C ILE A 20 12.13 13.48 -11.32
N GLY A 21 11.85 14.30 -12.33
CA GLY A 21 12.58 15.54 -12.60
C GLY A 21 11.75 16.51 -13.42
N SER A 22 12.18 17.76 -13.47
CA SER A 22 11.54 18.87 -14.20
C SER A 22 11.68 18.75 -15.71
N SER A 23 12.79 18.19 -16.19
CA SER A 23 13.08 18.00 -17.60
C SER A 23 13.72 16.63 -17.85
N ILE A 24 13.66 16.16 -19.10
CA ILE A 24 14.34 14.92 -19.51
C ILE A 24 15.85 15.11 -19.47
N ASP A 25 16.35 16.30 -19.81
CA ASP A 25 17.77 16.61 -19.85
C ASP A 25 18.40 16.53 -18.46
N ASP A 26 17.68 16.91 -17.40
CA ASP A 26 18.12 16.76 -16.01
C ASP A 26 18.15 15.29 -15.55
N LEU A 27 17.30 14.45 -16.14
CA LEU A 27 17.15 13.04 -15.75
C LEU A 27 18.18 12.13 -16.42
N LEU A 28 18.70 12.50 -17.60
CA LEU A 28 19.67 11.70 -18.34
C LEU A 28 20.96 11.43 -17.55
N PRO A 29 21.64 12.44 -16.96
CA PRO A 29 22.84 12.20 -16.15
C PRO A 29 22.59 11.28 -14.96
N VAL A 30 21.42 11.38 -14.33
CA VAL A 30 21.03 10.52 -13.19
C VAL A 30 20.86 9.07 -13.65
N LYS A 31 20.20 8.86 -14.80
CA LYS A 31 20.04 7.51 -15.38
C LYS A 31 21.39 6.89 -15.74
N GLU A 32 22.29 7.65 -16.36
CA GLU A 32 23.62 7.19 -16.71
C GLU A 32 24.45 6.84 -15.48
N PHE A 33 24.41 7.68 -14.44
CA PHE A 33 25.06 7.40 -13.17
C PHE A 33 24.56 6.08 -12.56
N LEU A 34 23.24 5.90 -12.46
CA LEU A 34 22.63 4.68 -11.93
C LEU A 34 22.98 3.44 -12.78
N HIS A 35 22.99 3.57 -14.11
CA HIS A 35 23.36 2.50 -15.01
C HIS A 35 24.83 2.09 -14.85
N THR A 36 25.72 3.07 -14.69
CA THR A 36 27.15 2.81 -14.48
C THR A 36 27.41 2.06 -13.18
N GLN A 37 26.71 2.41 -12.09
CA GLN A 37 26.94 1.81 -10.77
C GLN A 37 26.23 0.46 -10.59
N PHE A 38 25.00 0.32 -11.09
CA PHE A 38 24.13 -0.81 -10.77
C PHE A 38 23.68 -1.62 -12.00
N THR A 39 24.09 -1.24 -13.21
CA THR A 39 23.65 -1.88 -14.47
C THR A 39 22.12 -1.96 -14.55
N ILE A 40 21.44 -0.81 -14.44
CA ILE A 40 19.97 -0.75 -14.47
C ILE A 40 19.41 -0.98 -15.87
N LYS A 41 18.20 -1.55 -15.95
CA LYS A 41 17.42 -1.61 -17.19
C LYS A 41 16.42 -0.45 -17.22
N ASP A 42 16.46 0.39 -18.26
CA ASP A 42 15.43 1.41 -18.47
C ASP A 42 14.17 0.75 -19.07
N ILE A 43 13.03 0.99 -18.43
CA ILE A 43 11.71 0.47 -18.83
C ILE A 43 10.90 1.58 -19.53
N GLY A 44 11.50 2.77 -19.70
CA GLY A 44 10.88 3.91 -20.34
C GLY A 44 10.02 4.72 -19.37
N GLN A 45 9.02 5.40 -19.91
CA GLN A 45 8.16 6.29 -19.14
C GLN A 45 7.22 5.48 -18.22
N ALA A 46 7.30 5.73 -16.91
CA ALA A 46 6.51 5.00 -15.93
C ALA A 46 5.03 5.40 -16.00
N HIS A 47 4.14 4.43 -16.25
CA HIS A 47 2.68 4.61 -16.14
C HIS A 47 2.12 4.01 -14.85
N TYR A 48 2.80 3.01 -14.29
CA TYR A 48 2.49 2.38 -13.02
C TYR A 48 3.78 2.16 -12.25
N PHE A 49 3.76 2.42 -10.94
CA PHE A 49 4.87 2.12 -10.04
C PHE A 49 4.31 1.52 -8.75
N LEU A 50 4.75 0.29 -8.41
CA LEU A 50 4.30 -0.46 -7.25
C LEU A 50 2.77 -0.69 -7.14
N GLY A 51 2.03 -0.54 -8.24
CA GLY A 51 0.57 -0.68 -8.24
C GLY A 51 -0.19 0.64 -8.10
N VAL A 52 0.52 1.77 -8.01
CA VAL A 52 -0.04 3.12 -8.12
C VAL A 52 0.12 3.62 -9.55
N GLU A 53 -0.94 4.19 -10.10
CA GLU A 53 -0.91 4.77 -11.43
C GLU A 53 -0.25 6.15 -11.39
N LEU A 54 0.61 6.41 -12.36
CA LEU A 54 1.29 7.68 -12.57
C LEU A 54 0.61 8.38 -13.74
N ALA A 55 -0.28 9.30 -13.41
CA ALA A 55 -1.04 10.05 -14.40
C ALA A 55 -0.39 11.43 -14.62
N ARG A 56 -0.43 11.90 -15.87
CA ARG A 56 0.25 13.11 -16.31
C ARG A 56 -0.77 14.07 -16.90
N SER A 57 -0.66 15.33 -16.52
CA SER A 57 -1.42 16.45 -17.07
C SER A 57 -0.45 17.56 -17.49
N ASP A 58 -0.95 18.55 -18.22
CA ASP A 58 -0.17 19.73 -18.60
C ASP A 58 0.33 20.52 -17.37
N VAL A 59 -0.28 20.32 -16.21
CA VAL A 59 0.08 20.95 -14.93
C VAL A 59 1.15 20.14 -14.17
N GLY A 60 1.28 18.84 -14.45
CA GLY A 60 2.27 17.99 -13.80
C GLY A 60 1.89 16.52 -13.67
N LEU A 61 2.62 15.82 -12.81
CA LEU A 61 2.50 14.40 -12.50
C LEU A 61 1.68 14.21 -11.22
N TYR A 62 0.66 13.35 -11.25
CA TYR A 62 -0.15 12.99 -10.09
C TYR A 62 -0.25 11.48 -9.92
N LEU A 63 -0.33 11.04 -8.66
CA LEU A 63 -0.48 9.64 -8.29
C LEU A 63 -1.97 9.31 -8.22
N ASN A 64 -2.43 8.40 -9.07
CA ASN A 64 -3.80 7.91 -9.07
C ASN A 64 -3.87 6.54 -8.37
N GLN A 65 -4.56 6.51 -7.23
CA GLN A 65 -4.74 5.30 -6.41
C GLN A 65 -6.14 4.70 -6.56
N ARG A 66 -7.04 5.34 -7.33
CA ARG A 66 -8.45 4.95 -7.45
C ARG A 66 -8.62 3.47 -7.78
N LYS A 67 -7.85 2.98 -8.75
CA LYS A 67 -7.86 1.56 -9.15
C LYS A 67 -7.47 0.62 -8.00
N TYR A 68 -6.46 0.99 -7.21
CA TYR A 68 -6.03 0.19 -6.06
C TYR A 68 -7.12 0.12 -4.99
N VAL A 69 -7.73 1.26 -4.67
CA VAL A 69 -8.83 1.36 -3.70
C VAL A 69 -10.04 0.54 -4.14
N LEU A 70 -10.44 0.65 -5.42
CA LEU A 70 -11.54 -0.14 -5.97
C LEU A 70 -11.28 -1.64 -5.91
N ASN A 71 -10.06 -2.08 -6.24
CA ASN A 71 -9.68 -3.48 -6.11
C ASN A 71 -9.72 -3.94 -4.63
N LEU A 72 -9.27 -3.10 -3.70
CA LEU A 72 -9.33 -3.39 -2.26
C LEU A 72 -10.78 -3.54 -1.75
N LEU A 73 -11.69 -2.67 -2.21
CA LEU A 73 -13.11 -2.77 -1.89
C LEU A 73 -13.76 -4.01 -2.52
N SER A 74 -13.39 -4.35 -3.75
CA SER A 74 -13.87 -5.57 -4.42
C SER A 74 -13.43 -6.84 -3.69
N ASP A 75 -12.15 -6.94 -3.33
CA ASP A 75 -11.58 -8.10 -2.64
C ASP A 75 -12.19 -8.30 -1.23
N SER A 76 -12.65 -7.21 -0.61
CA SER A 76 -13.30 -7.22 0.70
C SER A 76 -14.83 -7.28 0.64
N SER A 77 -15.43 -7.40 -0.56
CA SER A 77 -16.89 -7.39 -0.79
C SER A 77 -17.60 -6.14 -0.26
N LEU A 78 -16.93 -4.98 -0.31
CA LEU A 78 -17.43 -3.70 0.18
C LEU A 78 -17.74 -2.67 -0.93
N THR A 79 -17.79 -3.09 -2.20
CA THR A 79 -18.09 -2.21 -3.35
C THR A 79 -19.41 -1.44 -3.21
N ASP A 80 -20.46 -2.08 -2.67
CA ASP A 80 -21.79 -1.48 -2.52
C ASP A 80 -22.11 -1.11 -1.06
N CYS A 81 -21.09 -1.05 -0.19
CA CYS A 81 -21.30 -0.78 1.22
C CYS A 81 -21.59 0.72 1.46
N LYS A 82 -22.49 1.02 2.40
CA LYS A 82 -22.79 2.40 2.79
C LYS A 82 -21.51 3.07 3.35
N PRO A 83 -21.07 4.20 2.76
CA PRO A 83 -19.87 4.89 3.20
C PRO A 83 -20.02 5.44 4.62
N VAL A 84 -18.89 5.56 5.30
CA VAL A 84 -18.78 6.26 6.58
C VAL A 84 -17.96 7.52 6.40
N ALA A 85 -18.33 8.58 7.14
CA ALA A 85 -17.72 9.89 7.01
C ALA A 85 -16.39 10.04 7.76
N THR A 86 -16.03 9.09 8.62
CA THR A 86 -14.82 9.16 9.46
C THR A 86 -14.02 7.88 9.36
N PRO A 87 -12.67 7.96 9.22
CA PRO A 87 -11.81 6.78 9.12
C PRO A 87 -11.71 5.98 10.43
N LEU A 88 -11.72 6.67 11.58
CA LEU A 88 -11.82 6.10 12.93
C LEU A 88 -12.52 7.11 13.85
N SER A 89 -13.41 6.64 14.74
CA SER A 89 -13.99 7.46 15.80
C SER A 89 -12.96 7.69 16.93
N ARG A 90 -12.85 8.92 17.46
CA ARG A 90 -11.93 9.24 18.59
C ARG A 90 -12.17 8.39 19.85
N ASP A 91 -13.38 7.84 20.00
CA ASP A 91 -13.80 7.00 21.12
C ASP A 91 -13.82 5.50 20.78
N SER A 92 -13.09 5.04 19.74
CA SER A 92 -12.96 3.61 19.46
C SER A 92 -12.17 2.95 20.59
N LYS A 93 -12.87 2.65 21.69
CA LYS A 93 -12.34 1.85 22.79
C LYS A 93 -12.06 0.47 22.22
N PHE A 94 -10.78 0.15 22.11
CA PHE A 94 -10.32 -1.21 21.82
C PHE A 94 -10.88 -2.11 22.92
N ASP A 95 -11.83 -2.97 22.57
CA ASP A 95 -12.43 -3.86 23.55
C ASP A 95 -11.40 -4.91 23.94
N VAL A 96 -10.83 -4.73 25.14
CA VAL A 96 -9.82 -5.61 25.73
C VAL A 96 -10.37 -7.02 25.95
N ASN A 97 -11.70 -7.19 25.96
CA ASN A 97 -12.36 -8.49 26.15
C ASN A 97 -12.78 -9.16 24.83
N SER A 98 -12.40 -8.59 23.67
CA SER A 98 -12.74 -9.19 22.38
C SER A 98 -12.02 -10.52 22.16
N SER A 99 -12.71 -11.47 21.52
CA SER A 99 -12.13 -12.77 21.17
C SER A 99 -11.00 -12.62 20.15
N LEU A 100 -10.01 -13.50 20.24
CA LEU A 100 -8.95 -13.63 19.25
C LEU A 100 -9.57 -13.91 17.88
N LEU A 101 -9.01 -13.28 16.85
CA LEU A 101 -9.42 -13.50 15.47
C LEU A 101 -9.04 -14.91 15.03
N HIS A 102 -9.98 -15.63 14.41
CA HIS A 102 -9.73 -17.00 13.95
C HIS A 102 -8.77 -17.06 12.75
N ASP A 103 -8.94 -16.13 11.80
CA ASP A 103 -8.15 -16.06 10.56
C ASP A 103 -7.24 -14.83 10.58
N VAL A 104 -6.10 -15.02 11.21
CA VAL A 104 -5.09 -13.98 11.46
C VAL A 104 -4.39 -13.53 10.16
N ASP A 105 -4.24 -14.44 9.19
CA ASP A 105 -3.59 -14.14 7.91
C ASP A 105 -4.37 -13.12 7.09
N LYS A 106 -5.71 -13.20 7.11
CA LYS A 106 -6.57 -12.18 6.48
C LYS A 106 -6.38 -10.79 7.10
N PHE A 107 -6.18 -10.72 8.41
CA PHE A 107 -5.89 -9.45 9.07
C PHE A 107 -4.54 -8.88 8.63
N TYR A 108 -3.49 -9.70 8.58
CA TYR A 108 -2.17 -9.27 8.11
C TYR A 108 -2.19 -8.79 6.68
N HIS A 109 -2.86 -9.53 5.80
CA HIS A 109 -2.98 -9.16 4.40
C HIS A 109 -3.71 -7.81 4.25
N LEU A 110 -4.83 -7.62 4.97
CA LEU A 110 -5.58 -6.38 4.91
C LEU A 110 -4.79 -5.20 5.49
N VAL A 111 -4.19 -5.35 6.66
CA VAL A 111 -3.38 -4.30 7.28
C VAL A 111 -2.18 -3.93 6.42
N GLY A 112 -1.54 -4.89 5.76
CA GLY A 112 -0.45 -4.62 4.81
C GLY A 112 -0.90 -3.76 3.62
N ARG A 113 -2.08 -4.05 3.05
CA ARG A 113 -2.67 -3.25 1.97
C ARG A 113 -3.08 -1.85 2.43
N LEU A 114 -3.63 -1.75 3.64
CA LEU A 114 -3.99 -0.49 4.26
C LEU A 114 -2.76 0.37 4.53
N LEU A 115 -1.68 -0.20 5.07
CA LEU A 115 -0.41 0.51 5.28
C LEU A 115 0.19 1.02 3.98
N TYR A 116 0.14 0.20 2.92
CA TYR A 116 0.58 0.63 1.59
C TYR A 116 -0.20 1.86 1.11
N LEU A 117 -1.52 1.84 1.29
CA LEU A 117 -2.39 2.96 0.90
C LEU A 117 -2.17 4.20 1.79
N GLY A 118 -1.99 4.02 3.09
CA GLY A 118 -1.79 5.12 4.04
C GLY A 118 -0.48 5.88 3.86
N PHE A 119 0.52 5.28 3.20
CA PHE A 119 1.74 6.00 2.79
C PHE A 119 1.44 7.10 1.76
N THR A 120 0.42 6.90 0.92
CA THR A 120 0.10 7.79 -0.19
C THR A 120 -1.22 8.55 -0.01
N THR A 121 -1.98 8.28 1.05
CA THR A 121 -3.21 9.02 1.44
C THR A 121 -3.14 9.41 2.93
N PRO A 122 -2.81 10.68 3.24
CA PRO A 122 -2.56 11.10 4.62
C PRO A 122 -3.81 10.99 5.52
N ASP A 123 -5.01 11.11 4.97
CA ASP A 123 -6.28 11.11 5.74
C ASP A 123 -6.53 9.79 6.48
N ILE A 124 -6.01 8.68 5.98
CA ILE A 124 -6.15 7.35 6.60
C ILE A 124 -4.89 6.92 7.36
N SER A 125 -3.77 7.61 7.18
CA SER A 125 -2.45 7.19 7.67
C SER A 125 -2.46 6.87 9.17
N HIS A 126 -3.06 7.75 9.98
CA HIS A 126 -3.21 7.56 11.41
C HIS A 126 -4.03 6.30 11.75
N ALA A 127 -5.12 6.06 11.03
CA ALA A 127 -5.96 4.88 11.26
C ALA A 127 -5.25 3.58 10.91
N THR A 128 -4.53 3.57 9.79
CA THR A 128 -3.74 2.43 9.36
C THR A 128 -2.58 2.14 10.32
N GLN A 129 -1.97 3.18 10.89
CA GLN A 129 -0.89 3.06 11.88
C GLN A 129 -1.40 2.57 13.23
N GLN A 130 -2.64 2.87 13.62
CA GLN A 130 -3.22 2.28 14.82
C GLN A 130 -3.48 0.78 14.63
N LEU A 131 -4.07 0.39 13.49
CA LEU A 131 -4.35 -1.02 13.19
C LEU A 131 -3.07 -1.88 13.14
N SER A 132 -1.95 -1.31 12.65
CA SER A 132 -0.68 -2.03 12.56
C SER A 132 -0.07 -2.39 13.92
N GLN A 133 -0.43 -1.69 14.99
CA GLN A 133 0.05 -1.99 16.35
C GLN A 133 -0.48 -3.33 16.88
N PHE A 134 -1.62 -3.78 16.37
CA PHE A 134 -2.32 -4.99 16.84
C PHE A 134 -2.01 -6.23 16.01
N VAL A 135 -1.04 -6.16 15.10
CA VAL A 135 -0.62 -7.29 14.25
C VAL A 135 -0.06 -8.45 15.08
N GLN A 136 0.45 -8.25 16.29
CA GLN A 136 0.94 -9.37 17.10
C GLN A 136 -0.19 -10.24 17.68
N VAL A 137 -1.32 -9.63 18.04
CA VAL A 137 -2.47 -10.30 18.67
C VAL A 137 -3.76 -9.66 18.16
N PRO A 138 -4.22 -9.98 16.94
CA PRO A 138 -5.44 -9.42 16.40
C PRO A 138 -6.69 -10.03 17.04
N THR A 139 -7.72 -9.20 17.18
CA THR A 139 -9.01 -9.57 17.76
C THR A 139 -10.14 -9.24 16.79
N GLU A 140 -11.33 -9.78 17.04
CA GLU A 140 -12.53 -9.47 16.25
C GLU A 140 -12.86 -7.97 16.26
N ALA A 141 -12.55 -7.27 17.35
CA ALA A 141 -12.73 -5.81 17.42
C ALA A 141 -11.79 -5.09 16.44
N HIS A 142 -10.51 -5.50 16.35
CA HIS A 142 -9.55 -4.94 15.40
C HIS A 142 -9.97 -5.22 13.95
N TRP A 143 -10.52 -6.41 13.67
CA TRP A 143 -11.05 -6.74 12.36
C TRP A 143 -12.23 -5.83 11.97
N SER A 144 -13.19 -5.63 12.89
CA SER A 144 -14.30 -4.71 12.65
C SER A 144 -13.83 -3.27 12.39
N LEU A 145 -12.78 -2.81 13.06
CA LEU A 145 -12.19 -1.48 12.83
C LEU A 145 -11.53 -1.39 11.46
N ALA A 146 -10.83 -2.43 11.02
CA ALA A 146 -10.27 -2.48 9.67
C ALA A 146 -11.37 -2.40 8.60
N PHE A 147 -12.49 -3.09 8.80
CA PHE A 147 -13.66 -2.99 7.91
C PHE A 147 -14.34 -1.62 7.97
N HIS A 148 -14.38 -0.99 9.15
CA HIS A 148 -14.88 0.39 9.26
C HIS A 148 -14.03 1.35 8.43
N LEU A 149 -12.70 1.24 8.51
CA LEU A 149 -11.80 2.04 7.69
C LEU A 149 -11.98 1.77 6.20
N LEU A 150 -12.18 0.52 5.78
CA LEU A 150 -12.48 0.21 4.38
C LEU A 150 -13.73 0.95 3.87
N ARG A 151 -14.77 1.07 4.71
CA ARG A 151 -16.01 1.77 4.37
C ARG A 151 -15.87 3.29 4.28
N PHE A 152 -14.75 3.86 4.72
CA PHE A 152 -14.46 5.28 4.51
C PHE A 152 -14.02 5.57 3.07
N PHE A 153 -13.44 4.58 2.36
CA PHE A 153 -12.88 4.80 1.04
C PHE A 153 -13.84 5.28 -0.05
N PRO A 154 -15.11 4.85 -0.12
CA PRO A 154 -16.00 5.41 -1.12
C PRO A 154 -16.20 6.93 -0.95
N CYS A 155 -16.15 7.46 0.28
CA CYS A 155 -16.15 8.89 0.54
C CYS A 155 -14.89 9.57 -0.02
N LEU A 156 -13.73 8.95 0.14
CA LEU A 156 -12.44 9.44 -0.38
C LEU A 156 -12.37 9.44 -1.92
N LEU A 157 -13.18 8.62 -2.59
CA LEU A 157 -13.20 8.50 -4.06
C LEU A 157 -14.13 9.52 -4.74
N GLU A 158 -14.97 10.22 -3.97
CA GLU A 158 -15.91 11.24 -4.46
C GLU A 158 -15.29 12.65 -4.48
N ASP A 159 -14.22 12.87 -3.72
CA ASP A 159 -13.40 14.10 -3.71
C ASP A 159 -12.33 14.10 -4.82
#